data_AF-A0A0N4WAW5-F1
#
_entry.id   AF-A0A0N4WAW5-F1
#
_cell.length_a   1.000
_cell.length_b   1.000
_cell.length_c   1.000
_cell.angle_alpha   90.00
_cell.angle_beta   90.00
_cell.angle_gamma   90.00
#
_symmetry.space_group_name_H-M   'P 1'
#
loop_
_entity.id
_entity.type
_entity.pdbx_description
1 polymer ?
#
loop_
_entity_poly.entity_id
_entity_poly.type
_entity_poly.pdbx_seq_one_letter_code
_entity_poly.pdbx_strand_id
1 'polypeptide(L)' 'MFIDAQLLIFANKQDFPNAMTTVEMTKALQLEVIRDREWYVQPTNAVSGEGLIEGLDWLHSVITK' A
#
# COMPACT_ATOMS: atom_id res chain seq x y z
N MET A 1 6.45 20.02 -3.70
CA MET A 1 5.67 20.36 -2.49
C MET A 1 5.18 19.13 -1.71
N PHE A 2 5.39 17.88 -2.18
CA PHE A 2 5.04 16.65 -1.42
C PHE A 2 6.22 15.69 -1.22
N ILE A 3 7.44 16.21 -1.08
CA ILE A 3 8.63 15.34 -0.95
C ILE A 3 8.65 14.56 0.39
N ASP A 4 7.93 15.02 1.41
CA ASP A 4 7.94 14.39 2.75
C ASP A 4 6.76 13.43 3.02
N ALA A 5 5.88 13.18 2.06
CA ALA A 5 4.72 12.31 2.27
C ALA A 5 5.08 10.83 2.06
N GLN A 6 4.90 10.00 3.08
CA GLN A 6 5.00 8.53 2.98
C GLN A 6 3.80 7.96 2.21
N LEU A 7 4.00 6.86 1.48
CA LEU A 7 3.01 6.33 0.55
C LEU A 7 2.48 4.95 0.97
N LEU A 8 1.26 4.90 1.51
CA LEU A 8 0.52 3.65 1.68
C LEU A 8 -0.37 3.41 0.46
N ILE A 9 -0.24 2.25 -0.18
CA ILE A 9 -1.11 1.79 -1.25
C ILE A 9 -1.95 0.62 -0.71
N PHE A 10 -3.26 0.79 -0.66
CA PHE A 10 -4.17 -0.34 -0.45
C PHE A 10 -4.42 -1.04 -1.78
N ALA A 11 -3.90 -2.27 -1.91
CA ALA A 11 -4.23 -3.17 -3.01
C ALA A 11 -5.62 -3.76 -2.78
N ASN A 12 -6.64 -2.91 -2.92
CA ASN A 12 -8.02 -3.20 -2.59
C ASN A 12 -8.67 -4.21 -3.56
N LYS A 13 -9.78 -4.80 -3.14
CA LYS A 13 -10.59 -5.79 -3.87
C LYS A 13 -9.94 -7.17 -4.01
N GLN A 14 -9.16 -7.58 -2.99
CA GLN A 14 -8.51 -8.90 -2.97
C GLN A 14 -9.50 -10.09 -2.93
N ASP A 15 -10.79 -9.82 -2.74
CA ASP A 15 -11.87 -10.81 -2.86
C ASP A 15 -12.18 -11.22 -4.31
N PHE A 16 -11.70 -10.47 -5.30
CA PHE A 16 -11.95 -10.81 -6.71
C PHE A 16 -10.99 -11.92 -7.17
N PRO A 17 -11.49 -12.92 -7.94
CA PRO A 17 -10.68 -14.07 -8.37
C PRO A 17 -9.51 -13.70 -9.30
N ASN A 18 -9.54 -12.50 -9.88
CA ASN A 18 -8.52 -11.93 -10.75
C ASN A 18 -7.85 -10.69 -10.13
N ALA A 19 -7.90 -10.55 -8.81
CA ALA A 19 -7.20 -9.47 -8.12
C ALA A 19 -5.69 -9.57 -8.37
N MET A 20 -5.06 -8.42 -8.62
CA MET A 20 -3.60 -8.35 -8.73
C MET A 20 -2.97 -8.60 -7.36
N THR A 21 -1.91 -9.39 -7.35
CA THR A 21 -1.04 -9.57 -6.19
C THR A 21 -0.30 -8.25 -5.88
N THR A 22 0.20 -8.12 -4.66
CA THR A 22 1.02 -6.95 -4.27
C THR A 22 2.29 -6.82 -5.11
N VAL A 23 2.87 -7.94 -5.56
CA VAL A 23 4.06 -7.98 -6.44
C VAL A 23 3.72 -7.44 -7.84
N GLU A 24 2.59 -7.86 -8.42
CA GLU A 24 2.14 -7.35 -9.72
C GLU A 24 1.80 -5.87 -9.63
N MET A 25 1.13 -5.44 -8.56
CA MET A 25 0.81 -4.03 -8.34
C MET A 25 2.05 -3.16 -8.17
N THR A 26 3.06 -3.64 -7.44
CA THR A 26 4.36 -2.95 -7.28
C THR A 26 4.98 -2.65 -8.64
N LYS A 27 5.04 -3.66 -9.52
CA LYS A 27 5.58 -3.52 -10.87
C LYS A 27 4.72 -2.62 -11.76
N ALA A 28 3.39 -2.79 -11.72
CA ALA A 28 2.46 -2.02 -12.55
C ALA A 28 2.50 -0.52 -12.24
N LEU A 29 2.71 -0.18 -10.96
CA LEU A 29 2.85 1.19 -10.48
C LEU A 29 4.31 1.69 -10.45
N GLN A 30 5.27 0.84 -10.83
CA GLN A 30 6.70 1.13 -10.86
C GLN A 30 7.23 1.64 -9.51
N LEU A 31 6.74 1.10 -8.39
CA LEU A 31 7.09 1.62 -7.05
C LEU A 31 8.58 1.45 -6.75
N GLU A 32 9.25 0.48 -7.37
CA GLU A 32 10.69 0.26 -7.25
C GLU A 32 11.57 1.43 -7.75
N VAL A 33 11.02 2.36 -8.53
CA VAL A 33 11.74 3.57 -8.96
C VAL A 33 11.68 4.68 -7.92
N ILE A 34 10.75 4.59 -6.96
CA ILE A 34 10.60 5.55 -5.87
C ILE A 34 11.66 5.24 -4.81
N ARG A 35 12.58 6.21 -4.62
CA ARG A 35 13.72 6.10 -3.69
C ARG A 35 13.78 7.22 -2.67
N ASP A 36 12.94 8.25 -2.83
CA ASP A 36 12.92 9.48 -2.02
C ASP A 36 11.96 9.41 -0.82
N ARG A 37 11.17 8.35 -0.69
CA ARG A 37 10.18 8.14 0.39
C ARG A 37 9.96 6.65 0.66
N GLU A 38 9.46 6.33 1.84
CA GLU A 38 8.96 4.99 2.16
C GLU A 38 7.61 4.78 1.47
N TRP A 39 7.40 3.54 1.03
CA TRP A 39 6.13 3.12 0.48
C TRP A 39 5.83 1.67 0.87
N TYR A 40 4.55 1.33 0.89
CA TYR A 40 4.11 -0.04 1.18
C TYR A 40 2.80 -0.35 0.47
N VAL A 41 2.67 -1.60 0.02
CA VAL A 41 1.45 -2.12 -0.61
C VAL A 41 0.80 -3.11 0.34
N GLN A 42 -0.35 -2.73 0.90
CA GLN A 42 -1.13 -3.57 1.80
C GLN A 42 -2.27 -4.26 1.03
N PRO A 43 -2.35 -5.60 0.99
CA PRO A 43 -3.52 -6.29 0.46
C PRO A 43 -4.75 -5.95 1.30
N THR A 44 -5.88 -5.66 0.65
CA THR A 44 -7.06 -5.14 1.34
C THR A 44 -8.36 -5.59 0.72
N ASN A 45 -9.36 -5.80 1.57
CA ASN A 45 -10.75 -5.85 1.17
C ASN A 45 -11.53 -4.82 2.00
N ALA A 46 -11.92 -3.71 1.37
CA ALA A 46 -12.63 -2.63 2.05
C ALA A 46 -14.07 -3.00 2.49
N VAL A 47 -14.68 -4.06 1.91
CA VAL A 47 -16.01 -4.53 2.30
C VAL A 47 -15.96 -5.32 3.60
N SER A 48 -14.97 -6.21 3.74
CA SER A 48 -14.77 -6.97 4.99
C SER A 48 -13.98 -6.19 6.04
N GLY A 49 -13.20 -5.20 5.62
CA GLY A 49 -12.27 -4.44 6.46
C GLY A 49 -10.87 -5.07 6.60
N GLU A 50 -10.63 -6.22 5.98
CA GLU A 50 -9.34 -6.92 6.03
C GLU A 50 -8.22 -6.05 5.46
N GLY A 51 -7.10 -5.96 6.17
CA GLY A 51 -5.91 -5.22 5.76
C GLY A 51 -5.95 -3.72 6.03
N LEU A 52 -7.10 -3.15 6.43
CA LEU A 52 -7.21 -1.70 6.66
C LEU A 52 -6.39 -1.26 7.88
N ILE A 53 -6.52 -1.98 8.99
CA ILE A 53 -5.82 -1.63 10.24
C ILE A 53 -4.33 -1.84 10.07
N GLU A 54 -3.91 -2.95 9.47
CA GLU A 54 -2.51 -3.28 9.23
C GLU A 54 -1.82 -2.23 8.34
N GLY A 55 -2.50 -1.74 7.31
CA GLY A 55 -1.96 -0.66 6.48
C GLY A 55 -1.84 0.66 7.23
N LEU A 56 -2.83 1.00 8.06
CA LEU A 56 -2.79 2.21 8.88
C LEU A 56 -1.73 2.12 10.00
N ASP A 57 -1.54 0.94 10.59
CA ASP A 57 -0.48 0.68 11.58
C ASP A 57 0.90 0.87 10.94
N TRP A 58 1.11 0.37 9.71
CA TRP A 58 2.32 0.64 8.95
C TRP A 58 2.51 2.14 8.72
N LEU A 59 1.47 2.83 8.23
CA LEU A 59 1.55 4.26 7.95
C LEU A 59 1.89 5.05 9.22
N HIS A 60 1.22 4.75 10.33
CA HIS A 60 1.52 5.34 11.64
C HIS A 60 2.99 5.10 12.01
N SER A 61 3.48 3.87 11.89
CA SER A 61 4.85 3.52 12.23
C SER A 61 5.92 4.27 11.42
N VAL A 62 5.62 4.67 10.18
CA VAL A 62 6.58 5.39 9.33
C VAL A 62 6.48 6.90 9.42
N ILE A 63 5.32 7.45 9.79
CA ILE A 63 5.16 8.91 9.98
C ILE A 63 5.55 9.38 11.38
N THR A 64 5.53 8.49 12.39
CA THR A 64 5.94 8.82 13.77
C THR A 64 7.38 8.42 14.10
N LYS A 65 8.19 8.09 13.08
CA LYS A 65 9.65 7.98 13.26
C LYS A 65 10.25 9.33 13.61
#